data_AF-A0A5C1WCC2-F1
#
_entry.id   AF-A0A5C1WCC2-F1
#
_cell.length_a   1.000
_cell.length_b   1.000
_cell.length_c   1.000
_cell.angle_alpha   90.00
_cell.angle_beta   90.00
_cell.angle_gamma   90.00
#
_symmetry.space_group_name_H-M   'P 1'
#
loop_
_entity.id
_entity.type
_entity.pdbx_description
1 polymer ?
#
loop_
_entity_poly.entity_id
_entity_poly.type
_entity_poly.pdbx_seq_one_letter_code
_entity_poly.pdbx_strand_id
1 'polypeptide(L)'
;MNDLDAARRALQERQGLGARYDAPEAPAADLRLARLGTAYFARKLGELGDAALYAPSRVSGRTRAHVICDVAYQARAISRQVEAATAGEPVPPFYDGEAGRIGDIELGATLPARALRHLFDHAAVHLNVVWRDLPGSGWDVPAADAGGALRPLRATAMERARRLWRGALELDNGTRLRDLPPEFRD
;
A
#
# COMPACT_ATOMS: atom_id res chain seq x y z
N MET A 1 -7.49 12.36 29.88
CA MET A 1 -6.73 11.21 29.37
C MET A 1 -7.66 10.01 29.44
N ASN A 2 -8.09 9.44 28.32
CA ASN A 2 -9.09 8.37 28.31
C ASN A 2 -8.49 7.05 28.84
N ASP A 3 -9.29 6.21 29.49
CA ASP A 3 -8.90 4.90 30.04
C ASP A 3 -8.21 4.01 28.97
N LEU A 4 -8.70 4.08 27.73
CA LEU A 4 -8.09 3.41 26.58
C LEU A 4 -6.65 3.89 26.27
N ASP A 5 -6.35 5.17 26.48
CA ASP A 5 -5.01 5.73 26.24
C ASP A 5 -4.03 5.36 27.35
N ALA A 6 -4.53 5.13 28.56
CA ALA A 6 -3.73 4.57 29.66
C ALA A 6 -3.44 3.09 29.41
N ALA A 7 -4.44 2.31 28.99
CA ALA A 7 -4.28 0.90 28.65
C ALA A 7 -3.31 0.67 27.49
N ARG A 8 -3.34 1.52 26.45
CA ARG A 8 -2.38 1.47 25.33
C ARG A 8 -0.94 1.70 25.78
N ARG A 9 -0.70 2.73 26.60
CA ARG A 9 0.66 2.99 27.13
C ARG A 9 1.16 1.86 28.01
N ALA A 10 0.32 1.32 28.90
CA ALA A 10 0.68 0.16 29.71
C ALA A 10 0.98 -1.10 28.86
N LEU A 11 0.36 -1.25 27.69
CA LEU A 11 0.72 -2.31 26.74
C LEU A 11 2.08 -2.04 26.08
N GLN A 12 2.33 -0.80 25.65
CA GLN A 12 3.61 -0.39 25.04
C GLN A 12 4.78 -0.62 26.01
N GLU A 13 4.63 -0.22 27.28
CA GLU A 13 5.62 -0.44 28.33
C GLU A 13 5.91 -1.94 28.56
N ARG A 14 4.87 -2.78 28.56
CA ARG A 14 5.01 -4.24 28.73
C ARG A 14 5.71 -4.93 27.56
N GLN A 15 5.56 -4.43 26.34
CA GLN A 15 6.18 -5.04 25.16
C GLN A 15 7.66 -4.67 24.99
N GLY A 16 8.16 -3.68 25.73
CA GLY A 16 9.56 -3.27 25.73
C GLY A 16 10.00 -2.53 24.47
N LEU A 17 11.30 -2.20 24.41
CA LEU A 17 11.89 -1.30 23.42
C LEU A 17 11.90 -1.83 21.97
N GLY A 18 11.62 -3.13 21.77
CA GLY A 18 11.57 -3.75 20.44
C GLY A 18 10.24 -3.53 19.70
N ALA A 19 9.17 -3.16 20.41
CA ALA A 19 7.87 -2.90 19.81
C ALA A 19 7.84 -1.50 19.21
N ARG A 20 7.79 -1.43 17.87
CA ARG A 20 7.61 -0.17 17.14
C ARG A 20 6.12 0.06 16.88
N TYR A 21 5.71 1.31 17.02
CA TYR A 21 4.34 1.76 16.82
C TYR A 21 4.35 2.96 15.88
N ASP A 22 3.26 3.16 15.15
CA ASP A 22 3.08 4.38 14.38
C ASP A 22 3.18 5.59 15.32
N ALA A 23 3.73 6.70 14.80
CA ALA A 23 3.76 7.96 15.53
C ALA A 23 2.34 8.43 15.92
N PRO A 24 2.15 9.13 17.05
CA PRO A 24 0.84 9.66 17.45
C PRO A 24 0.14 10.53 16.38
N GLU A 25 0.92 11.21 15.55
CA GLU A 25 0.47 12.09 14.47
C GLU A 25 0.09 11.34 13.18
N ALA A 26 0.41 10.05 13.11
CA ALA A 26 0.12 9.21 11.96
C ALA A 26 -1.40 9.14 11.69
N PRO A 27 -1.83 9.06 10.42
CA PRO A 27 -3.24 8.98 10.06
C PRO A 27 -3.81 7.58 10.38
N ALA A 28 -4.06 7.31 11.66
CA ALA A 28 -4.35 5.97 12.17
C ALA A 28 -5.59 5.31 11.52
N ALA A 29 -6.63 6.09 11.20
CA ALA A 29 -7.81 5.60 10.51
C ALA A 29 -7.49 5.13 9.08
N ASP A 30 -6.73 5.92 8.34
CA ASP A 30 -6.35 5.62 6.95
C ASP A 30 -5.35 4.45 6.89
N LEU A 31 -4.39 4.41 7.81
CA LEU A 31 -3.46 3.28 7.95
C LEU A 31 -4.21 1.98 8.26
N ARG A 32 -5.25 2.04 9.10
CA ARG A 32 -6.11 0.87 9.37
C ARG A 32 -6.79 0.41 8.08
N LEU A 33 -7.36 1.31 7.29
CA LEU A 33 -8.00 0.97 6.02
C LEU A 33 -7.01 0.37 5.01
N ALA A 34 -5.78 0.89 4.94
CA ALA A 34 -4.72 0.36 4.10
C ALA A 34 -4.28 -1.04 4.54
N ARG A 35 -4.10 -1.27 5.84
CA ARG A 35 -3.72 -2.59 6.40
C ARG A 35 -4.81 -3.64 6.20
N LEU A 36 -6.08 -3.27 6.41
CA LEU A 36 -7.23 -4.15 6.10
C LEU A 36 -7.30 -4.47 4.60
N GLY A 37 -7.15 -3.46 3.74
CA GLY A 37 -7.08 -3.65 2.29
C GLY A 37 -5.93 -4.55 1.86
N THR A 38 -4.78 -4.48 2.56
CA THR A 38 -3.60 -5.30 2.29
C THR A 38 -3.88 -6.75 2.60
N ALA A 39 -4.42 -7.05 3.77
CA ALA A 39 -4.82 -8.40 4.15
C ALA A 39 -5.91 -8.96 3.22
N TYR A 40 -6.90 -8.14 2.85
CA TYR A 40 -7.95 -8.53 1.93
C TYR A 40 -7.42 -8.87 0.54
N PHE A 41 -6.57 -8.00 -0.03
CA PHE A 41 -5.95 -8.24 -1.34
C PHE A 41 -5.04 -9.47 -1.30
N ALA A 42 -4.24 -9.65 -0.25
CA ALA A 42 -3.38 -10.83 -0.08
C ALA A 42 -4.19 -12.13 -0.11
N ARG A 43 -5.32 -12.16 0.61
CA ARG A 43 -6.25 -13.31 0.58
C ARG A 43 -6.78 -13.56 -0.83
N LYS A 44 -7.23 -12.53 -1.53
CA LYS A 44 -7.70 -12.65 -2.93
C LYS A 44 -6.63 -13.11 -3.88
N LEU A 45 -5.39 -12.65 -3.72
CA LEU A 45 -4.26 -13.14 -4.48
C LEU A 45 -3.97 -14.63 -4.18
N GLY A 46 -4.08 -15.05 -2.92
CA GLY A 46 -3.89 -16.43 -2.49
C GLY A 46 -4.95 -17.40 -3.02
N GLU A 47 -6.16 -16.93 -3.29
CA GLU A 47 -7.25 -17.72 -3.90
C GLU A 47 -7.01 -18.04 -5.40
N LEU A 48 -6.08 -17.35 -6.06
CA LEU A 48 -5.75 -17.57 -7.47
C LEU A 48 -4.68 -18.65 -7.63
N GLY A 49 -4.94 -19.65 -8.47
CA GLY A 49 -3.89 -20.53 -8.99
C GLY A 49 -2.94 -19.77 -9.93
N ASP A 50 -1.74 -20.31 -10.14
CA ASP A 50 -0.67 -19.61 -10.87
C ASP A 50 -1.04 -19.26 -12.32
N ALA A 51 -1.72 -20.16 -13.05
CA ALA A 51 -2.18 -19.88 -14.41
C ALA A 51 -3.22 -18.74 -14.45
N ALA A 52 -4.03 -18.58 -13.40
CA ALA A 52 -5.07 -17.56 -13.35
C ALA A 52 -4.50 -16.14 -13.24
N LEU A 53 -3.26 -15.99 -12.75
CA LEU A 53 -2.56 -14.70 -12.69
C LEU A 53 -2.38 -14.09 -14.09
N TYR A 54 -2.26 -14.92 -15.10
CA TYR A 54 -2.05 -14.49 -16.49
C TYR A 54 -3.35 -14.41 -17.30
N ALA A 55 -4.48 -14.82 -16.72
CA ALA A 55 -5.78 -14.64 -17.34
C ALA A 55 -6.25 -13.17 -17.22
N PRO A 56 -7.22 -12.74 -18.06
CA PRO A 56 -7.75 -11.38 -18.04
C PRO A 56 -8.25 -10.97 -16.65
N SER A 57 -8.01 -9.70 -16.31
CA SER A 57 -8.57 -9.01 -15.14
C SER A 57 -9.87 -8.28 -15.52
N ARG A 58 -10.48 -7.59 -14.56
CA ARG A 58 -11.61 -6.68 -14.84
C ARG A 58 -11.21 -5.44 -15.65
N VAL A 59 -9.90 -5.12 -15.69
CA VAL A 59 -9.36 -4.00 -16.46
C VAL A 59 -9.09 -4.46 -17.88
N SER A 60 -9.77 -3.83 -18.84
CA SER A 60 -9.66 -4.19 -20.26
C SER A 60 -8.21 -4.18 -20.73
N GLY A 61 -7.81 -5.22 -21.47
CA GLY A 61 -6.46 -5.39 -21.98
C GLY A 61 -5.40 -5.80 -20.95
N ARG A 62 -5.74 -5.93 -19.66
CA ARG A 62 -4.79 -6.25 -18.59
C ARG A 62 -5.08 -7.60 -17.94
N THR A 63 -4.02 -8.34 -17.65
CA THR A 63 -4.09 -9.58 -16.85
C THR A 63 -4.11 -9.28 -15.35
N ARG A 64 -4.42 -10.27 -14.52
CA ARG A 64 -4.32 -10.12 -13.06
C ARG A 64 -2.88 -9.82 -12.60
N ALA A 65 -1.87 -10.29 -13.32
CA ALA A 65 -0.46 -9.95 -13.10
C ALA A 65 -0.19 -8.44 -13.21
N HIS A 66 -0.82 -7.75 -14.17
CA HIS A 66 -0.72 -6.28 -14.29
C HIS A 66 -1.31 -5.58 -13.07
N VAL A 67 -2.46 -6.05 -12.57
CA VAL A 67 -3.09 -5.51 -11.35
C VAL A 67 -2.16 -5.70 -10.15
N ILE A 68 -1.57 -6.88 -10.00
CA ILE A 68 -0.62 -7.17 -8.91
C ILE A 68 0.60 -6.26 -8.99
N CYS A 69 1.18 -6.07 -10.18
CA CYS A 69 2.33 -5.20 -10.38
C CYS A 69 1.99 -3.75 -10.05
N ASP A 70 0.88 -3.23 -10.54
CA ASP A 70 0.46 -1.86 -10.26
C ASP A 70 0.23 -1.61 -8.76
N VAL A 71 -0.42 -2.56 -8.05
CA VAL A 71 -0.54 -2.51 -6.59
C VAL A 71 0.83 -2.53 -5.93
N ALA A 72 1.73 -3.43 -6.31
CA ALA A 72 3.03 -3.56 -5.66
C ALA A 72 3.96 -2.36 -5.93
N TYR A 73 3.96 -1.83 -7.15
CA TYR A 73 4.78 -0.69 -7.52
C TYR A 73 4.29 0.61 -6.90
N GLN A 74 2.99 0.79 -6.67
CA GLN A 74 2.50 1.88 -5.85
C GLN A 74 3.07 1.81 -4.42
N ALA A 75 3.12 0.61 -3.81
CA ALA A 75 3.70 0.47 -2.47
C ALA A 75 5.19 0.80 -2.44
N ARG A 76 5.95 0.37 -3.46
CA ARG A 76 7.37 0.74 -3.59
C ARG A 76 7.57 2.24 -3.79
N ALA A 77 6.74 2.89 -4.59
CA ALA A 77 6.78 4.33 -4.79
C ALA A 77 6.57 5.09 -3.47
N ILE A 78 5.52 4.74 -2.71
CA ILE A 78 5.28 5.33 -1.40
C ILE A 78 6.46 5.05 -0.46
N SER A 79 6.99 3.83 -0.44
CA SER A 79 8.09 3.46 0.45
C SER A 79 9.32 4.34 0.21
N ARG A 80 9.72 4.53 -1.05
CA ARG A 80 10.86 5.40 -1.40
C ARG A 80 10.65 6.85 -0.93
N GLN A 81 9.43 7.37 -1.02
CA GLN A 81 9.12 8.71 -0.55
C GLN A 81 9.20 8.83 0.97
N VAL A 82 8.70 7.83 1.69
CA VAL A 82 8.76 7.76 3.17
C VAL A 82 10.20 7.60 3.65
N GLU A 83 11.00 6.77 2.97
CA GLU A 83 12.42 6.58 3.28
C GLU A 83 13.22 7.88 3.08
N ALA A 84 13.06 8.57 1.95
CA ALA A 84 13.72 9.85 1.70
C ALA A 84 13.33 10.89 2.75
N ALA A 85 12.04 11.01 3.09
CA ALA A 85 11.59 11.91 4.14
C ALA A 85 12.16 11.56 5.52
N THR A 86 12.31 10.26 5.83
CA THR A 86 12.92 9.78 7.08
C THR A 86 14.43 10.09 7.13
N ALA A 87 15.12 10.01 5.99
CA ALA A 87 16.54 10.33 5.86
C ALA A 87 16.81 11.84 5.79
N GLY A 88 15.79 12.69 5.64
CA GLY A 88 15.94 14.12 5.40
C GLY A 88 16.46 14.45 3.99
N GLU A 89 16.31 13.51 3.06
CA GLU A 89 16.73 13.63 1.66
C GLU A 89 15.59 14.21 0.79
N PRO A 90 15.90 14.78 -0.39
CA PRO A 90 14.88 15.21 -1.33
C PRO A 90 13.91 14.07 -1.68
N VAL A 91 12.61 14.30 -1.49
CA VAL A 91 11.60 13.27 -1.75
C VAL A 91 11.49 13.02 -3.27
N PRO A 92 11.68 11.77 -3.75
CA PRO A 92 11.64 11.47 -5.17
C PRO A 92 10.22 11.61 -5.75
N PRO A 93 10.10 11.77 -7.07
CA PRO A 93 8.80 11.69 -7.74
C PRO A 93 8.17 10.32 -7.50
N PHE A 94 6.84 10.26 -7.58
CA PHE A 94 6.10 9.01 -7.34
C PHE A 94 6.45 7.93 -8.38
N TYR A 95 6.45 8.34 -9.66
CA TYR A 95 6.88 7.55 -10.81
C TYR A 95 7.84 8.37 -11.67
N ASP A 96 8.65 7.68 -12.47
CA ASP A 96 9.46 8.30 -13.53
C ASP A 96 8.59 8.59 -14.77
N GLY A 97 7.54 9.39 -14.55
CA GLY A 97 6.47 9.66 -15.52
C GLY A 97 5.53 8.48 -15.78
N GLU A 98 4.43 8.76 -16.49
CA GLU A 98 3.41 7.75 -16.80
C GLU A 98 3.92 6.66 -17.74
N ALA A 99 4.79 7.01 -18.69
CA ALA A 99 5.40 6.04 -19.60
C ALA A 99 6.30 5.03 -18.86
N GLY A 100 7.12 5.50 -17.91
CA GLY A 100 7.95 4.65 -17.07
C GLY A 100 7.11 3.69 -16.22
N ARG A 101 6.06 4.22 -15.58
CA ARG A 101 5.10 3.40 -14.83
C ARG A 101 4.46 2.30 -15.67
N ILE A 102 3.98 2.65 -16.87
CA ILE A 102 3.38 1.66 -17.79
C ILE A 102 4.43 0.61 -18.17
N GLY A 103 5.63 1.01 -18.57
CA GLY A 103 6.71 0.09 -18.93
C GLY A 103 7.07 -0.88 -17.81
N ASP A 104 7.19 -0.39 -16.58
CA ASP A 104 7.47 -1.22 -15.40
C ASP A 104 6.36 -2.26 -15.16
N ILE A 105 5.09 -1.87 -15.32
CA ILE A 105 3.93 -2.77 -15.14
C ILE A 105 3.90 -3.83 -16.23
N GLU A 106 4.10 -3.46 -17.50
CA GLU A 106 4.13 -4.42 -18.62
C GLU A 106 5.26 -5.43 -18.43
N LEU A 107 6.48 -4.96 -18.11
CA LEU A 107 7.60 -5.85 -17.83
C LEU A 107 7.34 -6.72 -16.61
N GLY A 108 6.85 -6.14 -15.51
CA GLY A 108 6.53 -6.85 -14.28
C GLY A 108 5.48 -7.93 -14.46
N ALA A 109 4.48 -7.70 -15.31
CA ALA A 109 3.41 -8.66 -15.57
C ALA A 109 3.91 -9.95 -16.27
N THR A 110 5.13 -9.94 -16.83
CA THR A 110 5.79 -11.13 -17.39
C THR A 110 6.49 -12.01 -16.34
N LEU A 111 6.60 -11.55 -15.09
CA LEU A 111 7.29 -12.29 -14.02
C LEU A 111 6.60 -13.64 -13.74
N PRO A 112 7.36 -14.67 -13.32
CA PRO A 112 6.79 -15.93 -12.84
C PRO A 112 5.83 -15.73 -11.65
N ALA A 113 4.82 -16.60 -11.51
CA ALA A 113 3.78 -16.48 -10.49
C ALA A 113 4.33 -16.29 -9.06
N ARG A 114 5.35 -17.07 -8.69
CA ARG A 114 6.04 -16.91 -7.40
C ARG A 114 6.64 -15.51 -7.21
N ALA A 115 7.20 -14.93 -8.27
CA ALA A 115 7.82 -13.62 -8.22
C ALA A 115 6.78 -12.51 -8.11
N LEU A 116 5.61 -12.65 -8.73
CA LEU A 116 4.48 -11.72 -8.57
C LEU A 116 3.97 -11.71 -7.11
N ARG A 117 3.85 -12.88 -6.49
CA ARG A 117 3.45 -13.00 -5.08
C ARG A 117 4.48 -12.38 -4.15
N HIS A 118 5.76 -12.72 -4.33
CA HIS A 118 6.85 -12.13 -3.55
C HIS A 118 6.97 -10.61 -3.77
N LEU A 119 6.74 -10.12 -4.99
CA LEU A 119 6.72 -8.68 -5.29
C LEU A 119 5.66 -7.97 -4.44
N PHE A 120 4.44 -8.50 -4.40
CA PHE A 120 3.37 -7.94 -3.56
C PHE A 120 3.71 -8.05 -2.07
N ASP A 121 4.06 -9.24 -1.58
CA ASP A 121 4.31 -9.49 -0.16
C ASP A 121 5.44 -8.60 0.38
N HIS A 122 6.56 -8.55 -0.34
CA HIS A 122 7.71 -7.74 0.03
C HIS A 122 7.36 -6.25 0.04
N ALA A 123 6.68 -5.75 -1.01
CA ALA A 123 6.31 -4.34 -1.08
C ALA A 123 5.31 -3.95 0.03
N ALA A 124 4.37 -4.84 0.37
CA ALA A 124 3.40 -4.62 1.43
C ALA A 124 4.05 -4.58 2.82
N VAL A 125 4.93 -5.54 3.13
CA VAL A 125 5.68 -5.60 4.39
C VAL A 125 6.58 -4.37 4.53
N HIS A 126 7.35 -4.07 3.49
CA HIS A 126 8.28 -2.95 3.50
C HIS A 126 7.57 -1.62 3.71
N LEU A 127 6.48 -1.35 2.98
CA LEU A 127 5.69 -0.13 3.17
C LEU A 127 5.16 0.00 4.61
N ASN A 128 4.65 -1.09 5.18
CA ASN A 128 4.14 -1.07 6.55
C ASN A 128 5.24 -0.80 7.59
N VAL A 129 6.47 -1.29 7.35
CA VAL A 129 7.63 -1.00 8.21
C VAL A 129 8.01 0.47 8.13
N VAL A 130 8.19 1.02 6.93
CA VAL A 130 8.63 2.42 6.78
C VAL A 130 7.59 3.41 7.30
N TRP A 131 6.28 3.13 7.16
CA TRP A 131 5.25 3.95 7.81
C TRP A 131 5.31 3.91 9.33
N ARG A 132 5.55 2.73 9.91
CA ARG A 132 5.68 2.57 11.35
C ARG A 132 6.90 3.29 11.91
N ASP A 133 7.95 3.39 11.10
CA ASP A 133 9.21 4.03 11.48
C ASP A 133 9.25 5.54 11.14
N LEU A 134 8.25 6.06 10.42
CA LEU A 134 8.16 7.48 10.05
C LEU A 134 7.84 8.34 11.29
N PRO A 135 8.73 9.27 11.68
CA PRO A 135 8.48 10.18 12.80
C PRO A 135 7.28 11.10 12.55
N GLY A 136 6.69 11.64 13.62
CA GLY A 136 5.51 12.50 13.58
C GLY A 136 5.60 13.64 12.56
N SER A 137 6.73 14.36 12.54
CA SER A 137 6.99 15.45 11.59
C SER A 137 7.11 15.01 10.13
N GLY A 138 7.45 13.74 9.89
CA GLY A 138 7.57 13.17 8.56
C GLY A 138 6.24 13.05 7.82
N TRP A 139 5.12 12.92 8.54
CA TRP A 139 3.79 12.75 7.94
C TRP A 139 3.29 13.97 7.15
N ASP A 140 3.84 15.16 7.43
CA ASP A 140 3.48 16.41 6.76
C ASP A 140 4.49 16.85 5.70
N VAL A 141 5.53 16.05 5.44
CA VAL A 141 6.50 16.31 4.37
C VAL A 141 5.77 16.30 3.00
N PRO A 142 5.87 17.37 2.20
CA PRO A 142 5.27 17.42 0.86
C PRO A 142 5.96 16.46 -0.09
N ALA A 143 5.17 15.75 -0.88
CA ALA A 143 5.66 14.79 -1.85
C ALA A 143 4.69 14.70 -3.03
N ALA A 144 5.21 14.55 -4.25
CA ALA A 144 4.39 14.45 -5.44
C ALA A 144 3.56 13.15 -5.45
N ASP A 145 2.30 13.24 -5.88
CA ASP A 145 1.46 12.09 -6.18
C ASP A 145 1.77 11.51 -7.59
N ALA A 146 0.97 10.54 -8.02
CA ALA A 146 1.13 9.92 -9.35
C ALA A 146 0.92 10.89 -10.52
N GLY A 147 0.17 11.98 -10.32
CA GLY A 147 -0.08 13.03 -11.31
C GLY A 147 0.88 14.22 -11.20
N GLY A 148 1.81 14.20 -10.23
CA GLY A 148 2.77 15.28 -9.99
C GLY A 148 2.27 16.38 -9.04
N ALA A 149 1.04 16.29 -8.52
CA ALA A 149 0.53 17.26 -7.56
C ALA A 149 1.13 17.00 -6.17
N LEU A 150 1.50 18.07 -5.44
CA LEU A 150 2.06 17.94 -4.10
C LEU A 150 0.96 17.60 -3.09
N ARG A 151 1.26 16.60 -2.25
CA ARG A 151 0.42 16.18 -1.12
C ARG A 151 1.30 15.75 0.07
N PRO A 152 0.82 15.87 1.32
CA PRO A 152 1.58 15.42 2.48
C PRO A 152 1.67 13.89 2.52
N LEU A 153 2.74 13.32 3.07
CA LEU A 153 2.91 11.87 3.16
C LEU A 153 1.75 11.15 3.87
N ARG A 154 1.04 11.79 4.80
CA ARG A 154 -0.18 11.22 5.41
C ARG A 154 -1.24 10.79 4.41
N ALA A 155 -1.39 11.50 3.28
CA ALA A 155 -2.38 11.16 2.26
C ALA A 155 -2.08 9.82 1.56
N THR A 156 -0.82 9.35 1.62
CA THR A 156 -0.43 8.04 1.04
C THR A 156 -1.17 6.86 1.67
N ALA A 157 -1.59 6.96 2.93
CA ALA A 157 -2.33 5.91 3.61
C ALA A 157 -3.70 5.68 2.94
N MET A 158 -4.45 6.75 2.69
CA MET A 158 -5.73 6.67 1.99
C MET A 158 -5.57 6.33 0.50
N GLU A 159 -4.55 6.85 -0.17
CA GLU A 159 -4.21 6.47 -1.56
C GLU A 159 -3.93 4.97 -1.68
N ARG A 160 -3.18 4.41 -0.73
CA ARG A 160 -2.87 2.99 -0.65
C ARG A 160 -4.12 2.16 -0.38
N ALA A 161 -4.97 2.58 0.55
CA ALA A 161 -6.23 1.92 0.84
C ALA A 161 -7.12 1.84 -0.42
N ARG A 162 -7.34 2.98 -1.10
CA ARG A 162 -8.12 3.03 -2.34
C ARG A 162 -7.58 2.08 -3.40
N ARG A 163 -6.25 2.08 -3.61
CA ARG A 163 -5.62 1.22 -4.61
C ARG A 163 -5.81 -0.27 -4.29
N LEU A 164 -5.67 -0.68 -3.03
CA LEU A 164 -5.83 -2.08 -2.62
C LEU A 164 -7.26 -2.57 -2.80
N TRP A 165 -8.25 -1.79 -2.33
CA TRP A 165 -9.66 -2.16 -2.44
C TRP A 165 -10.14 -2.20 -3.88
N ARG A 166 -9.74 -1.21 -4.70
CA ARG A 166 -9.98 -1.24 -6.14
C ARG A 166 -9.26 -2.43 -6.80
N GLY A 167 -8.01 -2.68 -6.44
CA GLY A 167 -7.23 -3.81 -6.94
C GLY A 167 -7.89 -5.15 -6.69
N ALA A 168 -8.53 -5.32 -5.54
CA ALA A 168 -9.23 -6.55 -5.21
C ALA A 168 -10.48 -6.78 -6.08
N LEU A 169 -11.16 -5.72 -6.53
CA LEU A 169 -12.22 -5.80 -7.55
C LEU A 169 -11.64 -6.08 -8.93
N GLU A 170 -10.50 -5.45 -9.26
CA GLU A 170 -9.81 -5.60 -10.54
C GLU A 170 -9.29 -7.03 -10.76
N LEU A 171 -8.91 -7.74 -9.69
CA LEU A 171 -8.52 -9.15 -9.75
C LEU A 171 -9.63 -10.07 -10.28
N ASP A 172 -10.89 -9.64 -10.30
CA ASP A 172 -12.01 -10.40 -10.88
C ASP A 172 -12.06 -11.87 -10.43
N ASN A 173 -12.00 -12.08 -9.12
CA ASN A 173 -12.04 -13.41 -8.49
C ASN A 173 -12.95 -13.43 -7.25
N GLY A 174 -14.10 -12.77 -7.37
CA GLY A 174 -15.20 -12.88 -6.41
C GLY A 174 -15.29 -11.75 -5.37
N THR A 175 -14.41 -10.74 -5.41
CA THR A 175 -14.63 -9.49 -4.65
C THR A 175 -15.82 -8.72 -5.22
N ARG A 176 -16.67 -8.19 -4.34
CA ARG A 176 -17.85 -7.39 -4.69
C ARG A 176 -17.81 -6.05 -3.95
N LEU A 177 -18.52 -5.04 -4.47
CA LEU A 177 -18.58 -3.70 -3.85
C LEU A 177 -19.02 -3.73 -2.38
N ARG A 178 -19.94 -4.63 -2.02
CA ARG A 178 -20.39 -4.80 -0.63
C ARG A 178 -19.31 -5.30 0.33
N ASP A 179 -18.23 -5.90 -0.18
CA ASP A 179 -17.12 -6.41 0.63
C ASP A 179 -16.15 -5.28 1.02
N LEU A 180 -16.25 -4.12 0.35
CA LEU A 180 -15.40 -2.96 0.62
C LEU A 180 -15.90 -2.19 1.85
N PRO A 181 -15.00 -1.51 2.58
CA PRO A 181 -15.36 -0.47 3.54
C PRO A 181 -16.26 0.60 2.92
N PRO A 182 -17.18 1.23 3.67
CA PRO A 182 -18.11 2.25 3.16
C PRO A 182 -17.44 3.35 2.33
N GLU A 183 -16.23 3.75 2.69
CA GLU A 183 -15.43 4.80 2.05
C GLU A 183 -15.03 4.49 0.58
N PHE A 184 -15.25 3.24 0.13
CA PHE A 184 -14.83 2.76 -1.19
C PHE A 184 -15.97 2.08 -1.98
N ARG A 185 -17.23 2.28 -1.59
CA ARG A 185 -18.39 1.62 -2.24
C ARG A 185 -18.99 2.38 -3.41
N ASP A 186 -18.54 3.61 -3.63
CA ASP A 186 -19.04 4.52 -4.67
C ASP A 186 -18.43 4.24 -6.05
#